data_AF-A0A0F5ALT3-F1
#
_entry.id   AF-A0A0F5ALT3-F1
#
_cell.length_a   1.000
_cell.length_b   1.000
_cell.length_c   1.000
_cell.angle_alpha   90.00
_cell.angle_beta   90.00
_cell.angle_gamma   90.00
#
_symmetry.space_group_name_H-M   'P 1'
#
loop_
_entity.id
_entity.type
_entity.pdbx_description
1 polymer ?
#
loop_
_entity_poly.entity_id
_entity_poly.type
_entity_poly.pdbx_seq_one_letter_code
_entity_poly.pdbx_strand_id
1 'polypeptide(L)'
;MKKATLTLAVLAVLLMLARLKTGKNTMTVSGDKERGIRNKNPLNIEYQKNNDWHGQTGHDGRFAIFSSPVYGFRAAARIIENYREKYGLDTLAGVICRWAPKSENNTSAYISYVAEQTGLAPNSVIDASNIVPVLAAMVAFENGAEYASYYDTDTIAKGVQLA
;
A
#
# COMPACT_ATOMS: atom_id res chain seq x y z
N MET A 1 -17.05 21.89 20.07
CA MET A 1 -16.08 20.83 19.72
C MET A 1 -16.06 20.70 18.21
N LYS A 2 -14.98 21.15 17.55
CA LYS A 2 -14.90 21.13 16.08
C LYS A 2 -14.68 19.69 15.64
N LYS A 3 -15.64 19.11 14.91
CA LYS A 3 -15.45 17.84 14.20
C LYS A 3 -14.30 18.07 13.22
N ALA A 4 -13.15 17.45 13.48
CA ALA A 4 -12.06 17.44 12.52
C ALA A 4 -12.52 16.59 11.34
N THR A 5 -12.95 17.25 10.26
CA THR A 5 -13.16 16.62 8.96
C THR A 5 -11.79 16.15 8.47
N LEU A 6 -11.43 14.91 8.78
CA LEU A 6 -10.27 14.25 8.21
C LEU A 6 -10.60 14.02 6.74
N THR A 7 -10.08 14.89 5.87
CA THR A 7 -10.16 14.69 4.43
C THR A 7 -9.47 13.36 4.13
N LEU A 8 -10.25 12.33 3.78
CA LEU A 8 -9.71 11.10 3.19
C LEU A 8 -8.92 11.52 1.95
N ALA A 9 -7.62 11.30 1.95
CA ALA A 9 -6.92 11.08 0.69
C ALA A 9 -6.15 9.77 0.85
N VAL A 10 -6.85 8.69 0.55
CA VAL A 10 -6.20 7.55 -0.08
C VAL A 10 -6.62 7.67 -1.53
N LEU A 11 -5.81 8.39 -2.30
CA LEU A 11 -6.01 8.52 -3.73
C LEU A 11 -5.07 7.53 -4.42
N ALA A 12 -5.70 6.71 -5.27
CA ALA A 12 -5.14 5.94 -6.37
C ALA A 12 -3.69 5.42 -6.23
N VAL A 13 -3.61 4.16 -5.86
CA VAL A 13 -2.73 3.20 -6.54
C VAL A 13 -2.91 3.38 -8.05
N LEU A 14 -1.90 3.90 -8.75
CA LEU A 14 -1.86 3.83 -10.20
C LEU A 14 -1.43 2.41 -10.56
N LEU A 15 -2.41 1.57 -10.87
CA LEU A 15 -2.20 0.25 -11.46
C LEU A 15 -1.27 0.37 -12.68
N MET A 16 0.01 0.02 -12.52
CA MET A 16 0.82 -0.39 -13.65
C MET A 16 0.25 -1.71 -14.15
N LEU A 17 -0.63 -1.64 -15.15
CA LEU A 17 -0.92 -2.79 -15.99
C LEU A 17 0.41 -3.29 -16.55
N ALA A 18 0.83 -4.49 -16.14
CA ALA A 18 1.91 -5.20 -16.78
C ALA A 18 1.56 -5.33 -18.27
N ARG A 19 2.20 -4.52 -19.11
CA ARG A 19 2.19 -4.75 -20.56
C ARG A 19 3.00 -6.03 -20.78
N LEU A 20 2.32 -7.16 -21.00
CA LEU A 20 2.90 -8.27 -21.74
C LEU A 20 3.28 -7.73 -23.13
N LYS A 21 4.55 -7.43 -23.33
CA LYS A 21 5.13 -7.28 -24.66
C LYS A 21 6.22 -8.31 -24.83
N THR A 22 5.86 -9.40 -25.49
CA THR A 22 6.73 -10.11 -26.41
C THR A 22 7.40 -9.08 -27.34
N GLY A 23 8.74 -9.10 -27.40
CA GLY A 23 9.50 -8.34 -28.39
C GLY A 23 10.62 -7.50 -27.79
N LYS A 24 11.86 -7.84 -28.17
CA LYS A 24 13.08 -7.07 -27.90
C LYS A 24 12.89 -5.63 -28.38
N ASN A 25 12.77 -4.68 -27.44
CA ASN A 25 13.22 -3.29 -27.58
C ASN A 25 13.14 -2.60 -26.21
N THR A 26 14.31 -2.22 -25.70
CA THR A 26 14.53 -1.39 -24.51
C THR A 26 13.80 -0.05 -24.62
N MET A 27 12.73 0.12 -23.86
CA MET A 27 12.14 1.41 -23.50
C MET A 27 11.77 1.34 -22.02
N THR A 28 12.57 2.04 -21.21
CA THR A 28 12.53 2.16 -19.76
C THR A 28 11.17 2.64 -19.26
N VAL A 29 10.43 1.73 -18.61
CA VAL A 29 9.31 2.07 -17.72
C VAL A 29 9.65 1.50 -16.35
N SER A 30 10.72 2.03 -15.74
CA SER A 30 11.25 1.60 -14.42
C SER A 30 11.02 2.65 -13.31
N GLY A 31 10.55 3.85 -13.66
CA GLY A 31 10.54 4.99 -12.73
C GLY A 31 9.62 4.85 -11.51
N ASP A 32 8.51 4.10 -11.63
CA ASP A 32 7.58 3.90 -10.53
C ASP A 32 8.07 2.84 -9.54
N LYS A 33 8.63 1.74 -10.05
CA LYS A 33 9.32 0.74 -9.23
C LYS A 33 10.49 1.39 -8.49
N GLU A 34 11.32 2.19 -9.17
CA GLU A 34 12.41 2.90 -8.51
C GLU A 34 11.93 3.93 -7.48
N ARG A 35 10.75 4.55 -7.68
CA ARG A 35 10.20 5.56 -6.76
C ARG A 35 9.90 4.98 -5.39
N GLY A 36 9.21 3.84 -5.30
CA GLY A 36 8.85 3.28 -3.99
C GLY A 36 10.10 2.95 -3.15
N ILE A 37 11.15 2.42 -3.77
CA ILE A 37 12.45 2.16 -3.11
C ILE A 37 13.12 3.47 -2.73
N ARG A 38 13.25 4.41 -3.67
CA ARG A 38 13.88 5.71 -3.45
C ARG A 38 13.20 6.50 -2.33
N ASN A 39 11.87 6.53 -2.35
CA ASN A 39 11.05 7.26 -1.37
C ASN A 39 10.83 6.46 -0.09
N LYS A 40 11.26 5.18 -0.03
CA LYS A 40 11.01 4.25 1.07
C LYS A 40 9.51 4.15 1.40
N ASN A 41 8.70 4.19 0.35
CA ASN A 41 7.25 4.24 0.38
C ASN A 41 6.69 3.05 -0.44
N PRO A 42 6.70 1.83 0.14
CA PRO A 42 6.46 0.60 -0.59
C PRO A 42 5.03 0.45 -1.12
N LEU A 43 4.08 1.21 -0.57
CA LEU A 43 2.65 1.17 -0.87
C LEU A 43 2.17 2.44 -1.58
N ASN A 44 3.09 3.26 -2.11
CA ASN A 44 2.81 4.51 -2.83
C ASN A 44 1.83 5.44 -2.06
N ILE A 45 2.03 5.60 -0.75
CA ILE A 45 1.21 6.49 0.08
C ILE A 45 1.38 7.93 -0.37
N GLU A 46 0.29 8.58 -0.77
CA GLU A 46 0.31 9.98 -1.17
C GLU A 46 0.65 10.90 0.00
N TYR A 47 1.38 11.96 -0.32
CA TYR A 47 1.63 13.03 0.63
C TYR A 47 0.36 13.87 0.79
N GLN A 48 0.03 14.17 2.04
CA GLN A 48 -0.96 15.19 2.36
C GLN A 48 -0.36 16.16 3.36
N LYS A 49 -0.59 17.46 3.14
CA LYS A 49 -0.12 18.52 4.03
C LYS A 49 -0.61 18.39 5.48
N ASN A 50 -1.78 17.77 5.67
CA ASN A 50 -2.40 17.58 6.97
C ASN A 50 -2.00 16.26 7.65
N ASN A 51 -1.26 15.38 6.96
CA ASN A 51 -0.76 14.14 7.52
C ASN A 51 0.69 14.34 7.97
N ASP A 52 0.95 14.08 9.25
CA ASP A 52 2.28 14.09 9.82
C ASP A 52 2.68 12.65 10.20
N TRP A 53 3.06 11.87 9.19
CA TRP A 53 3.48 10.50 9.42
C TRP A 53 4.84 10.49 10.15
N HIS A 54 4.92 9.79 11.28
CA HIS A 54 6.21 9.54 11.93
C HIS A 54 7.17 8.88 10.94
N GLY A 55 8.33 9.52 10.74
CA GLY A 55 9.37 9.08 9.81
C GLY A 55 9.23 9.64 8.41
N GLN A 56 8.20 10.42 8.09
CA GLN A 56 8.13 11.17 6.83
C GLN A 56 9.17 12.29 6.84
N THR A 57 10.02 12.34 5.81
CA THR A 57 11.08 13.33 5.64
C THR A 57 10.82 14.31 4.51
N GLY A 58 9.73 14.12 3.75
CA GLY A 58 9.34 15.00 2.66
C GLY A 58 8.32 14.36 1.74
N HIS A 59 8.26 14.87 0.50
CA HIS A 59 7.46 14.31 -0.58
C HIS A 59 8.14 14.56 -1.93
N ASP A 60 7.84 13.77 -2.95
CA ASP A 60 8.38 13.93 -4.31
C ASP A 60 7.46 14.71 -5.26
N GLY A 61 6.56 15.50 -4.67
CA GLY A 61 5.48 16.20 -5.35
C GLY A 61 4.12 15.56 -5.10
N ARG A 62 4.01 14.23 -5.24
CA ARG A 62 2.75 13.50 -5.02
C ARG A 62 2.82 12.50 -3.86
N PHE A 63 3.93 11.79 -3.71
CA PHE A 63 4.05 10.70 -2.74
C PHE A 63 4.92 11.10 -1.56
N ALA A 64 4.58 10.57 -0.39
CA ALA A 64 5.39 10.74 0.81
C ALA A 64 6.77 10.08 0.63
N ILE A 65 7.79 10.71 1.21
CA ILE A 65 9.15 10.17 1.35
C ILE A 65 9.37 9.88 2.83
N PHE A 66 9.82 8.67 3.14
CA PHE A 66 10.12 8.24 4.50
C PHE A 66 11.63 8.15 4.74
N SER A 67 12.05 8.19 5.99
CA SER A 67 13.44 8.02 6.41
C SER A 67 13.92 6.58 6.22
N SER A 68 13.02 5.59 6.35
CA SER A 68 13.26 4.16 6.13
C SER A 68 11.96 3.45 5.69
N PRO A 69 12.04 2.26 5.03
CA PRO A 69 10.85 1.55 4.57
C PRO A 69 9.98 1.05 5.73
N VAL A 70 10.56 0.83 6.91
CA VAL A 70 9.84 0.52 8.15
C VAL A 70 8.76 1.57 8.43
N TYR A 71 9.06 2.86 8.24
CA TYR A 71 8.08 3.93 8.45
C TYR A 71 7.02 3.99 7.35
N GLY A 72 7.33 3.58 6.12
CA GLY A 72 6.35 3.40 5.06
C GLY A 72 5.35 2.29 5.38
N PHE A 73 5.83 1.13 5.86
CA PHE A 73 4.96 0.04 6.31
C PHE A 73 4.16 0.40 7.56
N ARG A 74 4.77 1.14 8.50
CA ARG A 74 4.07 1.70 9.65
C ARG A 74 2.90 2.57 9.21
N ALA A 75 3.12 3.49 8.27
CA ALA A 75 2.04 4.34 7.75
C ALA A 75 0.93 3.50 7.10
N ALA A 76 1.27 2.46 6.33
CA ALA A 76 0.29 1.54 5.74
C ALA A 76 -0.54 0.81 6.81
N ALA A 77 0.11 0.26 7.85
CA ALA A 77 -0.57 -0.40 8.97
C ALA A 77 -1.52 0.56 9.71
N ARG A 78 -1.09 1.80 9.99
CA ARG A 78 -1.95 2.84 10.59
C ARG A 78 -3.16 3.16 9.72
N ILE A 79 -3.03 3.14 8.40
CA ILE A 79 -4.17 3.39 7.50
C ILE A 79 -5.20 2.26 7.65
N ILE A 80 -4.76 1.00 7.64
CA ILE A 80 -5.63 -0.17 7.82
C ILE A 80 -6.31 -0.14 9.20
N GLU A 81 -5.58 0.17 10.28
CA GLU A 81 -6.15 0.35 11.62
C GLU A 81 -7.22 1.45 11.66
N ASN A 82 -6.94 2.59 11.03
CA ASN A 82 -7.91 3.68 10.92
C ASN A 82 -9.16 3.25 10.13
N TYR A 83 -9.05 2.37 9.14
CA TYR A 83 -10.20 1.84 8.40
C TYR A 83 -11.12 1.02 9.31
N ARG A 84 -10.53 0.13 10.11
CA ARG A 84 -11.24 -0.64 11.14
C ARG A 84 -11.89 0.29 12.16
N GLU A 85 -11.11 1.16 12.79
CA GLU A 85 -11.56 1.96 13.94
C GLU A 85 -12.62 3.01 13.59
N LYS A 86 -12.50 3.64 12.42
CA LYS A 86 -13.38 4.76 12.03
C LYS A 86 -14.56 4.35 11.17
N TYR A 87 -14.45 3.22 10.46
CA TYR A 87 -15.44 2.83 9.46
C TYR A 87 -15.94 1.38 9.62
N GLY A 88 -15.40 0.61 10.58
CA GLY A 88 -15.72 -0.81 10.71
C GLY A 88 -15.27 -1.63 9.50
N LEU A 89 -14.25 -1.16 8.78
CA LEU A 89 -13.72 -1.82 7.58
C LEU A 89 -12.45 -2.58 7.92
N ASP A 90 -12.61 -3.86 8.23
CA ASP A 90 -11.53 -4.76 8.65
C ASP A 90 -11.38 -6.01 7.76
N THR A 91 -12.34 -6.30 6.88
CA THR A 91 -12.21 -7.41 5.93
C THR A 91 -11.21 -7.10 4.81
N LEU A 92 -10.57 -8.15 4.26
CA LEU A 92 -9.66 -8.05 3.12
C LEU A 92 -10.27 -7.23 1.96
N ALA A 93 -11.49 -7.58 1.54
CA ALA A 93 -12.20 -6.87 0.49
C ALA A 93 -12.53 -5.42 0.87
N GLY A 94 -12.97 -5.18 2.12
CA GLY A 94 -13.31 -3.85 2.61
C GLY A 94 -12.09 -2.91 2.63
N VAL A 95 -10.96 -3.40 3.13
CA VAL A 95 -9.69 -2.68 3.15
C VAL A 95 -9.24 -2.36 1.74
N ILE A 96 -9.17 -3.34 0.83
CA ILE A 96 -8.71 -3.12 -0.56
C ILE A 96 -9.67 -2.22 -1.34
N CYS A 97 -10.99 -2.36 -1.18
CA CYS A 97 -11.96 -1.48 -1.86
C CYS A 97 -11.80 -0.02 -1.46
N ARG A 98 -11.42 0.24 -0.21
CA ARG A 98 -11.14 1.58 0.28
C ARG A 98 -9.75 2.07 -0.10
N TRP A 99 -8.78 1.15 -0.17
CA TRP A 99 -7.41 1.43 -0.59
C TRP A 99 -7.31 1.78 -2.07
N ALA A 100 -8.03 1.06 -2.92
CA ALA A 100 -8.03 1.22 -4.38
C ALA A 100 -9.48 1.17 -4.92
N PRO A 101 -10.23 2.29 -4.88
CA PRO A 101 -11.62 2.34 -5.31
C PRO A 101 -11.83 1.97 -6.79
N LYS A 102 -12.96 1.32 -7.10
CA LYS A 102 -13.30 0.80 -8.44
C LYS A 102 -13.39 1.86 -9.54
N SER A 103 -13.66 3.11 -9.19
CA SER A 103 -13.72 4.21 -10.16
C SER A 103 -12.39 4.44 -10.88
N GLU A 104 -11.29 4.03 -10.26
CA GLU A 104 -9.92 4.27 -10.74
C GLU A 104 -9.14 2.97 -10.96
N ASN A 105 -9.67 1.81 -10.50
CA ASN A 105 -8.90 0.58 -10.36
C ASN A 105 -9.70 -0.68 -10.72
N ASN A 106 -8.98 -1.74 -11.13
CA ASN A 106 -9.52 -3.09 -11.12
C ASN A 106 -9.41 -3.70 -9.70
N THR A 107 -10.24 -3.18 -8.78
CA THR A 107 -10.27 -3.60 -7.37
C THR A 107 -10.52 -5.11 -7.22
N SER A 108 -11.32 -5.71 -8.10
CA SER A 108 -11.55 -7.16 -8.10
C SER A 108 -10.27 -7.96 -8.32
N ALA A 109 -9.42 -7.55 -9.26
CA ALA A 109 -8.13 -8.20 -9.49
C ALA A 109 -7.20 -8.06 -8.28
N TYR A 110 -7.23 -6.90 -7.61
CA TYR A 110 -6.44 -6.67 -6.38
C TYR A 110 -6.89 -7.61 -5.26
N ILE A 111 -8.19 -7.67 -4.98
CA ILE A 111 -8.75 -8.57 -3.95
C ILE A 111 -8.39 -10.02 -4.25
N SER A 112 -8.61 -10.47 -5.49
CA SER A 112 -8.29 -11.85 -5.89
C SER A 112 -6.81 -12.17 -5.74
N TYR A 113 -5.93 -11.26 -6.16
CA TYR A 113 -4.49 -11.46 -6.03
C TYR A 113 -4.05 -11.58 -4.57
N VAL A 114 -4.47 -10.65 -3.70
CA VAL A 114 -4.09 -10.71 -2.29
C VAL A 114 -4.70 -11.92 -1.59
N ALA A 115 -5.94 -12.29 -1.92
CA ALA A 115 -6.57 -13.50 -1.42
C ALA A 115 -5.77 -14.77 -1.80
N GLU A 116 -5.34 -14.87 -3.07
CA GLU A 116 -4.53 -15.99 -3.55
C GLU A 116 -3.16 -16.05 -2.85
N GLN A 117 -2.47 -14.92 -2.71
CA GLN A 117 -1.13 -14.89 -2.09
C GLN A 117 -1.16 -15.16 -0.58
N THR A 118 -2.25 -14.83 0.10
CA THR A 118 -2.36 -14.97 1.56
C THR A 118 -3.15 -16.19 2.01
N GLY A 119 -3.92 -16.82 1.11
CA GLY A 119 -4.88 -17.87 1.44
C GLY A 119 -6.14 -17.38 2.17
N LEU A 120 -6.30 -16.06 2.35
CA LEU A 120 -7.46 -15.47 3.02
C LEU A 120 -8.65 -15.36 2.06
N ALA A 121 -9.85 -15.65 2.56
CA ALA A 121 -11.07 -15.33 1.83
C ALA A 121 -11.31 -13.81 1.80
N PRO A 122 -11.97 -13.25 0.78
CA PRO A 122 -12.26 -11.81 0.69
C PRO A 122 -12.96 -11.19 1.91
N ASN A 123 -13.75 -11.98 2.64
CA ASN A 123 -14.46 -11.57 3.87
C ASN A 123 -13.65 -11.84 5.16
N SER A 124 -12.42 -12.33 5.07
CA SER A 124 -11.57 -12.57 6.24
C SER A 124 -11.13 -11.25 6.86
N VAL A 125 -11.16 -11.18 8.19
CA VAL A 125 -10.70 -10.02 8.95
C VAL A 125 -9.18 -9.91 8.90
N ILE A 126 -8.67 -8.72 8.66
CA ILE A 126 -7.26 -8.38 8.76
C ILE A 126 -6.95 -8.01 10.21
N ASP A 127 -6.00 -8.73 10.81
CA ASP A 127 -5.57 -8.53 12.18
C ASP A 127 -4.05 -8.74 12.32
N ALA A 128 -3.54 -8.72 13.56
CA ALA A 128 -2.11 -8.84 13.85
C ALA A 128 -1.48 -10.15 13.33
N SER A 129 -2.26 -11.22 13.16
CA SER A 129 -1.75 -12.52 12.69
C SER A 129 -1.51 -12.56 11.19
N ASN A 130 -2.17 -11.68 10.41
CA ASN A 130 -2.19 -11.78 8.96
C ASN A 130 -1.89 -10.46 8.22
N ILE A 131 -1.76 -9.33 8.91
CA ILE A 131 -1.46 -8.04 8.28
C ILE A 131 -0.10 -8.00 7.56
N VAL A 132 0.91 -8.72 8.07
CA VAL A 132 2.24 -8.79 7.43
C VAL A 132 2.17 -9.43 6.04
N PRO A 133 1.65 -10.66 5.86
CA PRO A 133 1.52 -11.25 4.53
C PRO A 133 0.55 -10.47 3.63
N VAL A 134 -0.49 -9.83 4.18
CA VAL A 134 -1.37 -8.92 3.41
C VAL A 134 -0.61 -7.74 2.84
N LEU A 135 0.17 -7.02 3.66
CA LEU A 135 0.98 -5.89 3.19
C LEU A 135 2.02 -6.34 2.15
N ALA A 136 2.66 -7.49 2.35
CA ALA A 136 3.61 -8.05 1.38
C ALA A 136 2.95 -8.31 0.01
N ALA A 137 1.77 -8.94 0.01
CA ALA A 137 1.00 -9.19 -1.21
C ALA A 137 0.52 -7.88 -1.86
N MET A 138 0.12 -6.87 -1.06
CA MET A 138 -0.21 -5.55 -1.58
C MET A 138 1.00 -4.93 -2.29
N VAL A 139 2.20 -4.89 -1.68
CA VAL A 139 3.43 -4.39 -2.36
C VAL A 139 3.66 -5.07 -3.71
N ALA A 140 3.49 -6.39 -3.76
CA ALA A 140 3.69 -7.18 -4.97
C ALA A 140 2.66 -6.85 -6.05
N PHE A 141 1.42 -6.57 -5.67
CA PHE A 141 0.39 -6.10 -6.60
C PHE A 141 0.69 -4.70 -7.13
N GLU A 142 1.08 -3.78 -6.24
CA GLU A 142 1.37 -2.38 -6.54
C GLU A 142 2.54 -2.20 -7.51
N ASN A 143 3.63 -2.95 -7.28
CA ASN A 143 4.93 -2.66 -7.88
C ASN A 143 5.54 -3.88 -8.61
N GLY A 144 4.89 -5.03 -8.56
CA GLY A 144 5.39 -6.31 -9.07
C GLY A 144 6.20 -7.12 -8.06
N ALA A 145 6.20 -8.44 -8.22
CA ALA A 145 6.84 -9.39 -7.29
C ALA A 145 8.36 -9.16 -7.11
N GLU A 146 9.07 -8.80 -8.19
CA GLU A 146 10.50 -8.45 -8.14
C GLU A 146 10.77 -7.25 -7.22
N TYR A 147 9.87 -6.28 -7.19
CA TYR A 147 10.00 -5.13 -6.30
C TYR A 147 9.66 -5.51 -4.85
N ALA A 148 8.63 -6.34 -4.65
CA ALA A 148 8.28 -6.81 -3.32
C ALA A 148 9.43 -7.57 -2.64
N SER A 149 10.25 -8.30 -3.40
CA SER A 149 11.40 -9.02 -2.84
C SER A 149 12.53 -8.12 -2.30
N TYR A 150 12.47 -6.80 -2.49
CA TYR A 150 13.40 -5.86 -1.84
C TYR A 150 13.09 -5.65 -0.36
N TYR A 151 11.91 -6.06 0.11
CA TYR A 151 11.51 -5.93 1.51
C TYR A 151 11.36 -7.31 2.14
N ASP A 152 12.21 -7.61 3.12
CA ASP A 152 12.04 -8.80 3.94
C ASP A 152 10.81 -8.69 4.86
N THR A 153 10.30 -9.84 5.29
CA THR A 153 9.16 -9.92 6.21
C THR A 153 9.44 -9.21 7.54
N ASP A 154 10.69 -9.17 7.98
CA ASP A 154 11.11 -8.51 9.23
C ASP A 154 10.94 -6.99 9.15
N THR A 155 11.22 -6.38 8.00
CA THR A 155 11.02 -4.95 7.73
C THR A 155 9.54 -4.61 7.77
N ILE A 156 8.69 -5.45 7.16
CA ILE A 156 7.23 -5.28 7.19
C ILE A 156 6.73 -5.42 8.63
N ALA A 157 7.15 -6.48 9.34
CA ALA A 157 6.75 -6.76 10.71
C ALA A 157 7.16 -5.64 11.68
N LYS A 158 8.38 -5.09 11.56
CA LYS A 158 8.83 -3.91 12.33
C LYS A 158 7.95 -2.70 12.06
N GLY A 159 7.55 -2.48 10.81
CA GLY A 159 6.63 -1.39 10.45
C GLY A 159 5.27 -1.55 11.14
N VAL A 160 4.70 -2.77 11.07
CA VAL A 160 3.44 -3.12 11.74
C VAL A 160 3.54 -2.94 13.26
N GLN A 161 4.64 -3.35 13.89
CA GLN A 161 4.84 -3.22 15.34
C GLN A 161 4.93 -1.77 15.83
N LEU A 162 5.32 -0.84 14.96
CA LEU A 162 5.42 0.59 15.29
C LEU A 162 4.13 1.37 15.03
N ALA A 163 3.11 0.74 14.45
CA ALA A 163 1.81 1.33 14.20
C ALA A 163 1.09 1.56 15.54
#